data_AF-A0A965CYU1-F1
#
_entry.id   AF-A0A965CYU1-F1
#
_cell.length_a   1.000
_cell.length_b   1.000
_cell.length_c   1.000
_cell.angle_alpha   90.00
_cell.angle_beta   90.00
_cell.angle_gamma   90.00
#
_symmetry.space_group_name_H-M   'P 1'
#
loop_
_entity.id
_entity.type
_entity.pdbx_description
1 polymer ?
#
loop_
_entity_poly.entity_id
_entity_poly.type
_entity_poly.pdbx_seq_one_letter_code
_entity_poly.pdbx_strand_id
1 'polypeptide(L)'
;MGAHALHGEVPPDGYNGGLSIYDISKPEKPRLITNWETTDGPGATYARGVHRFDFDGRYAYISPTMDGYVGNIMMILDLKDPARPEEVGRWWMPGQWVAGGETPTWKGDAHKCHHPLRFGNRLYTSYWQGGLVILDIDDMSKPKFVSGLDWSPPFPWPTHTALRIPFKINNRDFMVVSDEDVFRQPDYPPYPAAFLWMVDITDEKHPQPISTFQVEDMPDTPQPRMTGCHQPCEIVTGTEIPVAWFAYGLRIIDISKPHALKEVAYYMPDVPPGSDR
;
A
#
# COMPACT_ATOMS: atom_id res chain seq x y z
N MET A 1 -20.64 -6.07 -24.31
CA MET A 1 -19.62 -5.87 -25.37
C MET A 1 -18.87 -4.59 -25.04
N GLY A 2 -17.55 -4.55 -25.02
CA GLY A 2 -16.66 -5.32 -24.14
C GLY A 2 -16.05 -4.32 -23.16
N ALA A 3 -15.66 -4.77 -21.96
CA ALA A 3 -14.83 -3.95 -21.08
C ALA A 3 -13.53 -3.69 -21.85
N HIS A 4 -13.30 -2.44 -22.26
CA HIS A 4 -11.97 -2.00 -22.62
C HIS A 4 -11.16 -2.03 -21.32
N ALA A 5 -10.50 -3.16 -21.10
CA ALA A 5 -9.37 -3.23 -20.18
C ALA A 5 -8.41 -2.10 -20.61
N LEU A 6 -8.03 -1.26 -19.65
CA LEU A 6 -7.08 -0.18 -19.94
C LEU A 6 -5.79 -0.82 -20.47
N HIS A 7 -5.15 -0.20 -21.47
CA HIS A 7 -3.90 -0.68 -22.04
C HIS A 7 -2.89 -1.00 -20.91
N GLY A 8 -2.62 -2.29 -20.67
CA GLY A 8 -1.74 -2.78 -19.59
C GLY A 8 -2.34 -3.83 -18.65
N GLU A 9 -3.65 -4.08 -18.70
CA GLU A 9 -4.34 -4.94 -17.71
C GLU A 9 -4.47 -6.42 -18.07
N VAL A 10 -4.19 -6.81 -19.32
CA VAL A 10 -4.21 -8.23 -19.73
C VAL A 10 -2.79 -8.74 -19.82
N PRO A 11 -2.32 -9.56 -18.86
CA PRO A 11 -0.99 -10.12 -18.93
C PRO A 11 -0.85 -11.00 -20.19
N PRO A 12 0.32 -11.01 -20.86
CA PRO A 12 0.56 -11.87 -22.02
C PRO A 12 0.34 -13.35 -21.69
N ASP A 13 0.05 -14.15 -22.72
CA ASP A 13 -0.01 -15.61 -22.60
C ASP A 13 1.30 -16.15 -21.99
N GLY A 14 1.19 -16.93 -20.92
CA GLY A 14 2.33 -17.49 -20.19
C GLY A 14 2.96 -16.58 -19.13
N TYR A 15 2.38 -15.41 -18.84
CA TYR A 15 2.80 -14.59 -17.71
C TYR A 15 2.47 -15.26 -16.37
N ASN A 16 3.48 -15.41 -15.53
CA ASN A 16 3.33 -15.80 -14.13
C ASN A 16 3.54 -14.58 -13.23
N GLY A 17 2.63 -14.37 -12.28
CA GLY A 17 2.78 -13.34 -11.25
C GLY A 17 3.99 -13.62 -10.37
N GLY A 18 4.65 -12.58 -9.86
CA GLY A 18 5.88 -12.78 -9.10
C GLY A 18 6.70 -11.52 -8.84
N LEU A 19 7.95 -11.74 -8.43
CA LEU A 19 8.99 -10.74 -8.23
C LEU A 19 10.19 -11.07 -9.12
N SER A 20 10.42 -10.24 -10.14
CA SER A 20 11.62 -10.34 -10.98
C SER A 20 12.80 -9.58 -10.36
N ILE A 21 13.94 -10.25 -10.22
CA ILE A 21 15.14 -9.70 -9.58
C ILE A 21 16.22 -9.48 -10.63
N TYR A 22 16.76 -8.26 -10.71
CA TYR A 22 17.74 -7.86 -11.71
C TYR A 22 19.06 -7.41 -11.08
N ASP A 23 20.16 -7.75 -11.75
CA ASP A 23 21.48 -7.14 -11.53
C ASP A 23 21.53 -5.82 -12.32
N ILE A 24 21.72 -4.72 -11.59
CA ILE A 24 21.81 -3.36 -12.11
C ILE A 24 23.23 -2.76 -11.98
N SER A 25 24.27 -3.60 -11.81
CA SER A 25 25.68 -3.14 -11.80
C SER A 25 26.08 -2.40 -13.09
N LYS A 26 25.33 -2.63 -14.18
CA LYS A 26 25.32 -1.85 -15.41
C LYS A 26 23.91 -1.33 -15.67
N PRO A 27 23.54 -0.13 -15.19
CA PRO A 27 22.16 0.38 -15.25
C PRO A 27 21.59 0.47 -16.68
N GLU A 28 22.44 0.68 -17.68
CA GLU A 28 22.07 0.72 -19.08
C GLU A 28 21.81 -0.67 -19.70
N LYS A 29 22.17 -1.75 -18.98
CA LYS A 29 21.98 -3.15 -19.38
C LYS A 29 21.59 -4.03 -18.18
N PRO A 30 20.40 -3.84 -17.59
CA PRO A 30 19.92 -4.70 -16.50
C PRO A 30 19.89 -6.16 -16.93
N ARG A 31 20.34 -7.06 -16.05
CA ARG A 31 20.36 -8.50 -16.31
C ARG A 31 19.44 -9.23 -15.33
N LEU A 32 18.45 -9.94 -15.83
CA LEU A 32 17.60 -10.79 -15.00
C LEU A 32 18.47 -11.84 -14.28
N ILE A 33 18.31 -11.94 -12.96
CA ILE A 33 18.91 -12.98 -12.13
C ILE A 33 17.93 -14.14 -12.00
N THR A 34 16.70 -13.85 -11.56
CA THR A 34 15.63 -14.84 -11.40
C THR A 34 14.26 -14.17 -11.43
N ASN A 35 13.23 -14.96 -11.67
CA ASN A 35 11.83 -14.59 -11.45
C ASN A 35 11.27 -15.49 -10.35
N TRP A 36 11.02 -14.94 -9.17
CA TRP A 36 10.33 -15.66 -8.11
C TRP A 36 8.83 -15.60 -8.39
N GLU A 37 8.17 -16.76 -8.49
CA GLU A 37 6.78 -16.84 -8.92
C GLU A 37 5.83 -17.03 -7.73
N THR A 38 4.67 -16.38 -7.79
CA THR A 38 3.56 -16.70 -6.89
C THR A 38 2.99 -18.07 -7.23
N THR A 39 2.36 -18.70 -6.23
CA THR A 39 1.83 -20.07 -6.38
C THR A 39 0.38 -20.12 -6.86
N ASP A 40 -0.34 -19.00 -6.82
CA ASP A 40 -1.76 -18.95 -7.10
C ASP A 40 -2.08 -19.35 -8.56
N GLY A 41 -2.85 -20.42 -8.78
CA GLY A 41 -3.21 -20.89 -10.13
C GLY A 41 -4.20 -19.96 -10.87
N PRO A 42 -4.21 -19.88 -12.23
CA PRO A 42 -5.03 -18.98 -13.07
C PRO A 42 -6.53 -18.93 -12.70
N GLY A 43 -7.03 -17.75 -12.34
CA GLY A 43 -8.37 -17.51 -11.80
C GLY A 43 -8.77 -16.03 -11.88
N ALA A 44 -10.06 -15.77 -12.09
CA ALA A 44 -10.62 -14.52 -12.62
C ALA A 44 -11.03 -13.46 -11.58
N THR A 45 -10.72 -13.66 -10.30
CA THR A 45 -11.36 -12.87 -9.22
C THR A 45 -10.53 -11.70 -8.70
N TYR A 46 -9.22 -11.65 -8.95
CA TYR A 46 -8.33 -10.53 -8.58
C TYR A 46 -6.99 -10.60 -9.34
N ALA A 47 -6.27 -9.47 -9.39
CA ALA A 47 -4.94 -9.38 -9.99
C ALA A 47 -3.90 -10.22 -9.22
N ARG A 48 -2.95 -10.81 -9.96
CA ARG A 48 -1.97 -11.81 -9.48
C ARG A 48 -0.60 -11.21 -9.24
N GLY A 49 0.23 -11.96 -8.54
CA GLY A 49 1.62 -11.61 -8.30
C GLY A 49 1.82 -10.81 -7.02
N VAL A 50 2.92 -10.06 -7.00
CA VAL A 50 3.30 -9.17 -5.91
C VAL A 50 2.75 -7.77 -6.19
N HIS A 51 1.96 -7.22 -5.27
CA HIS A 51 1.31 -5.92 -5.47
C HIS A 51 2.22 -4.73 -5.14
N ARG A 52 2.99 -4.83 -4.04
CA ARG A 52 4.02 -3.86 -3.62
C ARG A 52 5.17 -4.60 -2.92
N PHE A 53 6.28 -3.89 -2.75
CA PHE A 53 7.38 -4.37 -1.94
C PHE A 53 8.13 -3.22 -1.22
N ASP A 54 8.77 -3.56 -0.11
CA ASP A 54 9.87 -2.81 0.51
C ASP A 54 11.12 -3.71 0.58
N PHE A 55 12.31 -3.14 0.64
CA PHE A 55 13.57 -3.88 0.59
C PHE A 55 14.66 -3.21 1.43
N ASP A 56 15.26 -3.97 2.36
CA ASP A 56 16.26 -3.46 3.29
C ASP A 56 17.72 -3.75 2.88
N GLY A 57 17.93 -4.30 1.68
CA GLY A 57 19.25 -4.76 1.21
C GLY A 57 19.48 -6.27 1.34
N ARG A 58 18.67 -6.99 2.14
CA ARG A 58 18.71 -8.46 2.22
C ARG A 58 17.32 -9.07 2.12
N TYR A 59 16.34 -8.57 2.85
CA TYR A 59 14.99 -9.10 2.88
C TYR A 59 14.05 -8.22 2.09
N ALA A 60 13.19 -8.84 1.29
CA ALA A 60 12.08 -8.18 0.63
C ALA A 60 10.79 -8.44 1.42
N TYR A 61 10.05 -7.36 1.70
CA TYR A 61 8.74 -7.37 2.34
C TYR A 61 7.73 -7.18 1.23
N ILE A 62 6.98 -8.22 0.91
CA ILE A 62 6.18 -8.27 -0.31
C ILE A 62 4.71 -8.54 0.01
N SER A 63 3.83 -8.13 -0.90
CA SER A 63 2.41 -8.47 -0.87
C SER A 63 2.02 -9.45 -1.99
N PRO A 64 2.37 -10.75 -1.91
CA PRO A 64 2.04 -11.73 -2.93
C PRO A 64 0.61 -12.27 -2.78
N THR A 65 0.05 -12.68 -3.90
CA THR A 65 -1.03 -13.68 -3.95
C THR A 65 -0.45 -15.08 -3.77
N MET A 66 -1.16 -15.99 -3.08
CA MET A 66 -0.69 -17.35 -2.80
C MET A 66 -1.87 -18.33 -2.81
N ASP A 67 -1.59 -19.59 -3.19
CA ASP A 67 -2.60 -20.66 -3.17
C ASP A 67 -3.27 -20.79 -1.79
N GLY A 68 -4.59 -20.93 -1.80
CA GLY A 68 -5.40 -21.11 -0.59
C GLY A 68 -5.70 -19.83 0.20
N TYR A 69 -5.24 -18.67 -0.28
CA TYR A 69 -5.54 -17.37 0.30
C TYR A 69 -6.46 -16.54 -0.60
N VAL A 70 -7.28 -15.69 0.01
CA VAL A 70 -8.06 -14.66 -0.71
C VAL A 70 -7.29 -13.35 -0.72
N GLY A 71 -6.97 -12.87 -1.92
CA GLY A 71 -6.18 -11.65 -2.14
C GLY A 71 -4.72 -11.80 -1.72
N ASN A 72 -4.02 -10.68 -1.65
CA ASN A 72 -2.60 -10.61 -1.26
C ASN A 72 -2.44 -10.71 0.26
N ILE A 73 -1.35 -11.34 0.70
CA ILE A 73 -0.95 -11.44 2.12
C ILE A 73 0.41 -10.76 2.34
N MET A 74 0.88 -10.59 3.57
CA MET A 74 2.24 -10.13 3.84
C MET A 74 3.20 -11.33 3.84
N MET A 75 4.33 -11.21 3.13
CA MET A 75 5.40 -12.20 3.15
C MET A 75 6.78 -11.55 3.21
N ILE A 76 7.72 -12.22 3.86
CA ILE A 76 9.13 -11.85 3.95
C ILE A 76 9.95 -12.87 3.15
N LEU A 77 10.70 -12.41 2.15
CA LEU A 77 11.67 -13.20 1.39
C LEU A 77 13.11 -12.84 1.79
N ASP A 78 13.99 -13.81 2.01
CA ASP A 78 15.44 -13.62 2.09
C ASP A 78 16.04 -13.66 0.68
N LEU A 79 16.70 -12.58 0.30
CA LEU A 79 17.40 -12.42 -0.98
C LEU A 79 18.93 -12.53 -0.81
N LYS A 80 19.41 -13.18 0.26
CA LYS A 80 20.84 -13.49 0.44
C LYS A 80 21.45 -14.17 -0.78
N ASP A 81 20.71 -15.09 -1.41
CA ASP A 81 20.99 -15.56 -2.78
C ASP A 81 19.86 -15.05 -3.70
N PRO A 82 20.07 -13.97 -4.47
CA PRO A 82 19.04 -13.42 -5.33
C PRO A 82 18.67 -14.33 -6.49
N ALA A 83 19.42 -15.40 -6.77
CA ALA A 83 19.03 -16.42 -7.73
C ALA A 83 18.04 -17.43 -7.14
N ARG A 84 17.97 -17.51 -5.81
CA ARG A 84 17.10 -18.43 -5.06
C ARG A 84 16.45 -17.73 -3.85
N PRO A 85 15.46 -16.85 -4.06
CA PRO A 85 14.71 -16.24 -2.98
C PRO A 85 14.04 -17.31 -2.11
N GLU A 86 14.19 -17.19 -0.80
CA GLU A 86 13.62 -18.14 0.17
C GLU A 86 12.63 -17.42 1.09
N GLU A 87 11.46 -18.02 1.30
CA GLU A 87 10.51 -17.47 2.26
C GLU A 87 11.02 -17.63 3.69
N VAL A 88 10.98 -16.53 4.44
CA VAL A 88 11.31 -16.50 5.87
C VAL A 88 10.06 -16.70 6.71
N GLY A 89 9.00 -15.97 6.39
CA GLY A 89 7.74 -16.00 7.11
C GLY A 89 6.66 -15.18 6.41
N ARG A 90 5.43 -15.34 6.86
CA ARG A 90 4.25 -14.65 6.31
C ARG A 90 3.23 -14.35 7.40
N TRP A 91 2.34 -13.42 7.11
CA TRP A 91 1.15 -13.14 7.93
C TRP A 91 -0.02 -12.80 7.02
N TRP A 92 -1.22 -13.15 7.47
CA TRP A 92 -2.47 -12.85 6.79
C TRP A 92 -3.49 -12.36 7.81
N MET A 93 -4.44 -11.55 7.34
CA MET A 93 -5.58 -11.12 8.12
C MET A 93 -6.53 -12.31 8.34
N PRO A 94 -7.07 -12.52 9.56
CA PRO A 94 -8.05 -13.58 9.80
C PRO A 94 -9.22 -13.51 8.81
N GLY A 95 -9.51 -14.63 8.15
CA GLY A 95 -10.47 -14.73 7.06
C GLY A 95 -9.81 -14.94 5.69
N GLN A 96 -8.52 -14.60 5.53
CA GLN A 96 -7.83 -14.77 4.25
C GLN A 96 -7.48 -16.24 3.94
N TRP A 97 -7.22 -17.10 4.94
CA TRP A 97 -6.71 -18.46 4.71
C TRP A 97 -7.84 -19.49 4.54
N VAL A 98 -8.52 -19.43 3.39
CA VAL A 98 -9.67 -20.29 3.06
C VAL A 98 -9.29 -21.77 2.99
N ALA A 99 -8.11 -22.11 2.46
CA ALA A 99 -7.65 -23.50 2.45
C ALA A 99 -7.41 -24.07 3.85
N GLY A 100 -7.18 -23.21 4.86
CA GLY A 100 -7.11 -23.58 6.27
C GLY A 100 -8.46 -23.62 6.98
N GLY A 101 -9.56 -23.35 6.28
CA GLY A 101 -10.92 -23.35 6.83
C GLY A 101 -11.40 -22.01 7.37
N GLU A 102 -10.65 -20.92 7.17
CA GLU A 102 -11.14 -19.58 7.51
C GLU A 102 -12.25 -19.13 6.53
N THR A 103 -13.16 -18.29 7.01
CA THR A 103 -14.20 -17.67 6.18
C THR A 103 -14.00 -16.14 6.19
N PRO A 104 -13.81 -15.50 5.03
CA PRO A 104 -13.75 -14.04 4.94
C PRO A 104 -15.04 -13.41 5.48
N THR A 105 -14.90 -12.31 6.22
CA THR A 105 -16.04 -11.48 6.66
C THR A 105 -16.35 -10.34 5.68
N TRP A 106 -15.60 -10.24 4.58
CA TRP A 106 -15.71 -9.24 3.52
C TRP A 106 -15.99 -9.89 2.15
N LYS A 107 -16.23 -9.07 1.13
CA LYS A 107 -16.45 -9.51 -0.25
C LYS A 107 -15.15 -9.43 -1.07
N GLY A 108 -14.91 -10.42 -1.93
CA GLY A 108 -13.77 -10.42 -2.85
C GLY A 108 -12.43 -10.26 -2.14
N ASP A 109 -11.57 -9.42 -2.69
CA ASP A 109 -10.22 -9.12 -2.19
C ASP A 109 -10.16 -7.80 -1.39
N ALA A 110 -11.28 -7.35 -0.82
CA ALA A 110 -11.37 -6.07 -0.11
C ALA A 110 -10.34 -5.90 1.01
N HIS A 111 -9.91 -6.98 1.66
CA HIS A 111 -8.85 -6.95 2.69
C HIS A 111 -7.53 -7.55 2.18
N LYS A 112 -7.15 -7.29 0.92
CA LYS A 112 -5.82 -7.67 0.45
C LYS A 112 -4.73 -6.80 1.04
N CYS A 113 -3.60 -7.40 1.40
CA CYS A 113 -2.39 -6.69 1.76
C CYS A 113 -1.93 -5.84 0.57
N HIS A 114 -1.86 -4.53 0.76
CA HIS A 114 -1.42 -3.61 -0.26
C HIS A 114 0.09 -3.40 -0.17
N HIS A 115 0.58 -2.80 0.91
CA HIS A 115 1.99 -2.44 1.06
C HIS A 115 2.52 -2.74 2.47
N PRO A 116 3.50 -3.64 2.63
CA PRO A 116 4.23 -3.81 3.88
C PRO A 116 5.50 -2.96 3.90
N LEU A 117 5.54 -1.91 4.75
CA LEU A 117 6.71 -1.06 4.94
C LEU A 117 7.45 -1.41 6.23
N ARG A 118 8.77 -1.59 6.15
CA ARG A 118 9.59 -1.93 7.32
C ARG A 118 10.09 -0.67 8.03
N PHE A 119 9.98 -0.69 9.36
CA PHE A 119 10.78 0.20 10.20
C PHE A 119 11.27 -0.56 11.45
N GLY A 120 12.58 -0.79 11.55
CA GLY A 120 13.16 -1.59 12.63
C GLY A 120 12.62 -3.03 12.64
N ASN A 121 12.04 -3.45 13.76
CA ASN A 121 11.40 -4.76 13.93
C ASN A 121 9.85 -4.67 13.85
N ARG A 122 9.36 -3.70 13.08
CA ARG A 122 7.94 -3.54 12.77
C ARG A 122 7.72 -3.57 11.26
N LEU A 123 6.55 -4.07 10.87
CA LEU A 123 5.95 -3.78 9.58
C LEU A 123 4.70 -2.93 9.79
N TYR A 124 4.64 -1.79 9.11
CA TYR A 124 3.45 -0.96 8.99
C TYR A 124 2.81 -1.31 7.66
N THR A 125 1.75 -2.10 7.74
CA THR A 125 1.17 -2.76 6.58
C THR A 125 -0.19 -2.17 6.29
N SER A 126 -0.47 -1.85 5.02
CA SER A 126 -1.80 -1.45 4.58
C SER A 126 -2.57 -2.65 4.03
N TYR A 127 -3.85 -2.74 4.36
CA TYR A 127 -4.81 -3.73 3.90
C TYR A 127 -6.05 -3.00 3.42
N TRP A 128 -6.18 -2.74 2.12
CA TRP A 128 -7.31 -2.03 1.49
C TRP A 128 -8.47 -1.58 2.40
N GLN A 129 -9.63 -2.25 2.39
CA GLN A 129 -10.74 -1.96 3.34
C GLN A 129 -10.60 -2.69 4.68
N GLY A 130 -9.47 -3.36 4.92
CA GLY A 130 -9.10 -3.88 6.24
C GLY A 130 -8.29 -2.88 7.09
N GLY A 131 -8.08 -1.66 6.60
CA GLY A 131 -7.32 -0.61 7.25
C GLY A 131 -5.80 -0.83 7.27
N LEU A 132 -5.15 -0.35 8.31
CA LEU A 132 -3.73 -0.59 8.56
C LEU A 132 -3.53 -1.64 9.66
N VAL A 133 -2.43 -2.36 9.58
CA VAL A 133 -2.01 -3.37 10.55
C VAL A 133 -0.53 -3.16 10.90
N ILE A 134 -0.22 -3.13 12.19
CA ILE A 134 1.15 -3.10 12.71
C ILE A 134 1.53 -4.53 13.12
N LEU A 135 2.63 -5.02 12.55
CA LEU A 135 3.17 -6.34 12.85
C LEU A 135 4.53 -6.23 13.54
N ASP A 136 4.75 -7.06 14.56
CA ASP A 136 6.06 -7.33 15.15
C ASP A 136 6.77 -8.41 14.35
N ILE A 137 8.04 -8.16 13.99
CA ILE A 137 8.90 -9.08 13.25
C ILE A 137 10.24 -9.32 13.97
N ASP A 138 10.28 -9.26 15.30
CA ASP A 138 11.46 -9.66 16.09
C ASP A 138 11.90 -11.10 15.74
N ASP A 139 10.91 -11.98 15.54
CA ASP A 139 11.07 -13.26 14.86
C ASP A 139 10.40 -13.16 13.48
N MET A 140 11.19 -12.88 12.44
CA MET A 140 10.70 -12.76 11.07
C MET A 140 10.00 -14.02 10.54
N SER A 141 10.28 -15.20 11.12
CA SER A 141 9.60 -16.44 10.73
C SER A 141 8.16 -16.53 11.24
N LYS A 142 7.82 -15.69 12.23
CA LYS A 142 6.51 -15.66 12.89
C LYS A 142 6.07 -14.22 13.14
N PRO A 143 5.78 -13.42 12.10
CA PRO A 143 5.25 -12.08 12.31
C PRO A 143 3.98 -12.10 13.17
N LYS A 144 3.88 -11.17 14.13
CA LYS A 144 2.79 -11.13 15.12
C LYS A 144 2.00 -9.85 14.99
N PHE A 145 0.67 -9.97 15.03
CA PHE A 145 -0.22 -8.82 15.11
C PHE A 145 0.03 -8.05 16.42
N VAL A 146 0.29 -6.74 16.29
CA VAL A 146 0.38 -5.81 17.44
C VAL A 146 -0.95 -5.07 17.58
N SER A 147 -1.39 -4.41 16.51
CA SER A 147 -2.63 -3.63 16.46
C SER A 147 -3.04 -3.39 15.01
N GLY A 148 -4.23 -2.83 14.83
CA GLY A 148 -4.71 -2.34 13.56
C GLY A 148 -5.71 -1.20 13.77
N LEU A 149 -5.96 -0.45 12.70
CA LEU A 149 -6.92 0.64 12.67
C LEU A 149 -7.61 0.64 11.31
N ASP A 150 -8.94 0.65 11.35
CA ASP A 150 -9.78 0.67 10.16
C ASP A 150 -10.84 1.76 10.32
N TRP A 151 -11.12 2.45 9.22
CA TRP A 151 -12.09 3.53 9.11
C TRP A 151 -13.07 3.31 7.94
N SER A 152 -13.13 2.09 7.43
CA SER A 152 -13.99 1.65 6.34
C SER A 152 -15.03 0.62 6.84
N PRO A 153 -16.29 1.01 7.10
CA PRO A 153 -16.94 2.31 6.84
C PRO A 153 -16.66 3.38 7.90
N PRO A 154 -16.91 4.68 7.60
CA PRO A 154 -17.64 5.18 6.42
C PRO A 154 -16.77 5.52 5.21
N PHE A 155 -15.45 5.54 5.31
CA PHE A 155 -14.62 5.99 4.18
C PHE A 155 -14.49 4.87 3.12
N PRO A 156 -14.78 5.16 1.83
CA PRO A 156 -14.98 4.12 0.82
C PRO A 156 -13.71 3.64 0.13
N TRP A 157 -12.58 4.29 0.37
CA TRP A 157 -11.35 4.07 -0.37
C TRP A 157 -10.48 2.99 0.28
N PRO A 158 -9.64 2.30 -0.50
CA PRO A 158 -8.63 1.42 0.04
C PRO A 158 -7.52 2.18 0.78
N THR A 159 -7.20 1.74 2.00
CA THR A 159 -5.95 2.12 2.69
C THR A 159 -4.75 1.60 1.90
N HIS A 160 -3.85 2.51 1.54
CA HIS A 160 -2.84 2.30 0.51
C HIS A 160 -1.42 2.24 1.07
N THR A 161 -0.98 3.27 1.79
CA THR A 161 0.38 3.30 2.37
C THR A 161 0.31 3.72 3.82
N ALA A 162 0.86 2.92 4.73
CA ALA A 162 1.01 3.25 6.14
C ALA A 162 2.48 3.59 6.45
N LEU A 163 2.87 4.84 6.25
CA LEU A 163 4.26 5.30 6.32
C LEU A 163 4.62 5.82 7.72
N ARG A 164 5.38 5.04 8.48
CA ARG A 164 5.98 5.48 9.77
C ARG A 164 6.96 6.64 9.51
N ILE A 165 6.77 7.79 10.16
CA ILE A 165 7.70 8.92 10.14
C ILE A 165 8.98 8.61 10.94
N PRO A 166 10.19 8.63 10.33
CA PRO A 166 11.42 8.09 10.91
C PRO A 166 11.87 8.74 12.23
N PHE A 167 11.36 9.92 12.57
CA PHE A 167 11.73 10.71 13.74
C PHE A 167 10.51 11.08 14.58
N LYS A 168 10.76 11.43 15.85
CA LYS A 168 9.73 11.95 16.74
C LYS A 168 9.39 13.40 16.42
N ILE A 169 8.12 13.75 16.53
CA ILE A 169 7.65 15.15 16.52
C ILE A 169 7.10 15.44 17.91
N ASN A 170 7.65 16.43 18.62
CA ASN A 170 7.26 16.72 20.01
C ASN A 170 7.28 15.49 20.93
N ASN A 171 8.34 14.67 20.82
CA ASN A 171 8.56 13.43 21.57
C ASN A 171 7.55 12.28 21.30
N ARG A 172 6.70 12.42 20.28
CA ARG A 172 5.68 11.44 19.88
C ARG A 172 6.02 10.80 18.54
N ASP A 173 5.51 9.60 18.32
CA ASP A 173 5.69 8.84 17.08
C ASP A 173 4.44 8.92 16.22
N PHE A 174 4.62 9.11 14.92
CA PHE A 174 3.52 9.31 13.97
C PHE A 174 3.71 8.45 12.72
N MET A 175 2.60 8.20 12.05
CA MET A 175 2.59 7.72 10.67
C MET A 175 1.67 8.58 9.82
N VAL A 176 2.05 8.73 8.55
CA VAL A 176 1.20 9.29 7.50
C VAL A 176 0.56 8.12 6.78
N VAL A 177 -0.77 8.13 6.64
CA VAL A 177 -1.51 7.07 5.96
C VAL A 177 -2.25 7.65 4.77
N SER A 178 -1.99 7.15 3.57
CA SER A 178 -2.77 7.50 2.39
C SER A 178 -3.84 6.46 2.12
N ASP A 179 -5.05 6.91 1.82
CA ASP A 179 -6.02 6.12 1.08
C ASP A 179 -5.87 6.42 -0.41
N GLU A 180 -6.07 5.42 -1.28
CA GLU A 180 -5.91 5.57 -2.74
C GLU A 180 -7.25 5.72 -3.46
N ASP A 181 -7.35 6.72 -4.33
CA ASP A 181 -8.59 7.05 -5.03
C ASP A 181 -8.88 6.17 -6.29
N VAL A 182 -8.48 4.89 -6.29
CA VAL A 182 -8.68 3.96 -7.43
C VAL A 182 -9.98 3.16 -7.37
N PHE A 183 -10.53 2.99 -6.18
CA PHE A 183 -11.75 2.21 -5.96
C PHE A 183 -12.56 2.82 -4.84
N ARG A 184 -13.89 2.70 -4.93
CA ARG A 184 -14.83 3.18 -3.92
C ARG A 184 -15.89 2.11 -3.70
N GLN A 185 -16.08 1.70 -2.45
CA GLN A 185 -17.12 0.76 -2.10
C GLN A 185 -18.50 1.37 -2.44
N PRO A 186 -19.34 0.69 -3.25
CA PRO A 186 -20.60 1.27 -3.75
C PRO A 186 -21.64 1.46 -2.64
N ASP A 187 -21.53 0.70 -1.55
CA ASP A 187 -22.49 0.72 -0.44
C ASP A 187 -22.13 1.78 0.64
N TYR A 188 -21.08 2.58 0.42
CA TYR A 188 -20.57 3.54 1.39
C TYR A 188 -21.06 4.96 1.07
N PRO A 189 -21.10 5.88 2.05
CA PRO A 189 -21.51 7.27 1.80
C PRO A 189 -20.68 7.94 0.68
N PRO A 190 -21.28 8.85 -0.09
CA PRO A 190 -20.55 9.63 -1.09
C PRO A 190 -19.57 10.60 -0.40
N TYR A 191 -18.31 10.55 -0.78
CA TYR A 191 -17.26 11.49 -0.39
C TYR A 191 -16.59 12.10 -1.63
N PRO A 192 -15.96 13.29 -1.51
CA PRO A 192 -15.24 13.95 -2.60
C PRO A 192 -14.21 13.06 -3.32
N ALA A 193 -13.07 12.82 -2.68
CA ALA A 193 -11.96 12.01 -3.17
C ALA A 193 -11.10 11.58 -1.98
N ALA A 194 -10.27 10.55 -2.17
CA ALA A 194 -9.39 10.06 -1.10
C ALA A 194 -8.47 11.16 -0.56
N PHE A 195 -8.10 11.06 0.70
CA PHE A 195 -7.31 12.06 1.41
C PHE A 195 -6.26 11.42 2.31
N LEU A 196 -5.43 12.26 2.94
CA LEU A 196 -4.30 11.83 3.76
C LEU A 196 -4.67 11.88 5.25
N TRP A 197 -4.21 10.88 6.01
CA TRP A 197 -4.36 10.81 7.46
C TRP A 197 -3.03 11.04 8.17
N MET A 198 -3.07 11.73 9.31
CA MET A 198 -2.02 11.68 10.32
C MET A 198 -2.50 10.82 11.48
N VAL A 199 -1.72 9.80 11.82
CA VAL A 199 -2.06 8.86 12.90
C VAL A 199 -0.94 8.87 13.94
N ASP A 200 -1.32 9.01 15.20
CA ASP A 200 -0.42 8.86 16.33
C ASP A 200 -0.21 7.38 16.66
N ILE A 201 1.06 6.99 16.75
CA ILE A 201 1.50 5.62 17.07
C ILE A 201 2.51 5.62 18.23
N THR A 202 2.48 6.65 19.08
CA THR A 202 3.29 6.72 20.31
C THR A 202 2.99 5.51 21.21
N ASP A 203 1.73 5.09 21.24
CA ASP A 203 1.34 3.77 21.71
C ASP A 203 0.92 2.91 20.51
N GLU A 204 1.84 2.09 20.00
CA GLU A 204 1.59 1.22 18.85
C GLU A 204 0.46 0.22 19.09
N LYS A 205 0.02 -0.01 20.32
CA LYS A 205 -1.15 -0.88 20.60
C LYS A 205 -2.48 -0.17 20.37
N HIS A 206 -2.47 1.16 20.32
CA HIS A 206 -3.67 2.00 20.21
C HIS A 206 -3.45 3.14 19.20
N PRO A 207 -3.23 2.84 17.92
CA PRO A 207 -3.08 3.86 16.88
C PRO A 207 -4.33 4.75 16.81
N GLN A 208 -4.13 6.08 16.79
CA GLN A 208 -5.23 7.05 16.84
C GLN A 208 -5.13 8.08 15.71
N PRO A 209 -6.13 8.22 14.81
CA PRO A 209 -6.13 9.30 13.83
C PRO A 209 -6.31 10.63 14.56
N ILE A 210 -5.48 11.62 14.21
CA ILE A 210 -5.44 12.93 14.90
C ILE A 210 -5.68 14.12 13.97
N SER A 211 -5.47 13.97 12.67
CA SER A 211 -5.81 14.97 11.67
C SER A 211 -5.84 14.35 10.28
N THR A 212 -6.37 15.11 9.32
CA THR A 212 -6.43 14.76 7.90
C THR A 212 -5.91 15.93 7.08
N PHE A 213 -5.49 15.65 5.84
CA PHE A 213 -5.23 16.67 4.84
C PHE A 213 -5.98 16.34 3.56
N GLN A 214 -6.69 17.34 3.02
CA GLN A 214 -7.32 17.34 1.71
C GLN A 214 -6.92 18.63 0.99
N VAL A 215 -6.84 18.60 -0.34
CA VAL A 215 -6.56 19.80 -1.14
C VAL A 215 -7.68 20.83 -0.94
N GLU A 216 -7.32 22.10 -0.74
CA GLU A 216 -8.25 23.17 -0.32
C GLU A 216 -9.40 23.42 -1.31
N ASP A 217 -9.16 23.24 -2.62
CA ASP A 217 -10.14 23.44 -3.69
C ASP A 217 -10.82 22.14 -4.16
N MET A 218 -10.69 21.05 -3.39
CA MET A 218 -11.41 19.80 -3.68
C MET A 218 -12.93 20.04 -3.57
N PRO A 219 -13.73 19.78 -4.62
CA PRO A 219 -15.17 20.00 -4.55
C PRO A 219 -15.85 19.04 -3.56
N ASP A 220 -16.88 19.51 -2.85
CA ASP A 220 -17.64 18.69 -1.87
C ASP A 220 -18.52 17.58 -2.51
N THR A 221 -18.46 17.40 -3.82
CA THR A 221 -19.18 16.35 -4.54
C THR A 221 -18.26 15.18 -4.87
N PRO A 222 -18.79 13.96 -5.03
CA PRO A 222 -17.99 12.84 -5.52
C PRO A 222 -17.26 13.16 -6.81
N GLN A 223 -15.96 12.88 -6.83
CA GLN A 223 -15.08 13.11 -7.98
C GLN A 223 -14.92 11.83 -8.81
N PRO A 224 -14.46 11.92 -10.06
CA PRO A 224 -13.95 10.76 -10.80
C PRO A 224 -12.89 9.99 -10.01
N ARG A 225 -12.64 8.72 -10.37
CA ARG A 225 -11.51 7.96 -9.79
C ARG A 225 -10.20 8.58 -10.24
N MET A 226 -9.12 8.29 -9.53
CA MET A 226 -7.80 8.86 -9.80
C MET A 226 -7.82 10.39 -9.74
N THR A 227 -8.54 10.95 -8.77
CA THR A 227 -8.54 12.41 -8.51
C THR A 227 -7.86 12.73 -7.18
N GLY A 228 -8.10 11.93 -6.15
CA GLY A 228 -7.63 12.15 -4.79
C GLY A 228 -6.20 11.69 -4.49
N CYS A 229 -5.96 11.48 -3.19
CA CYS A 229 -4.68 11.04 -2.66
C CYS A 229 -4.27 9.67 -3.23
N HIS A 230 -2.95 9.42 -3.27
CA HIS A 230 -2.38 8.14 -3.66
C HIS A 230 -1.20 7.73 -2.77
N GLN A 231 0.01 8.26 -3.01
CA GLN A 231 1.22 7.72 -2.40
C GLN A 231 2.14 8.81 -1.84
N PRO A 232 2.51 8.76 -0.54
CA PRO A 232 3.58 9.59 0.01
C PRO A 232 4.96 9.06 -0.43
N CYS A 233 5.95 9.96 -0.50
CA CYS A 233 7.34 9.58 -0.67
C CYS A 233 7.82 8.82 0.58
N GLU A 234 8.12 7.53 0.41
CA GLU A 234 8.53 6.64 1.49
C GLU A 234 9.94 6.93 2.02
N ILE A 235 10.77 7.61 1.22
CA ILE A 235 12.06 8.14 1.68
C ILE A 235 11.82 9.50 2.33
N VAL A 236 11.70 9.50 3.65
CA VAL A 236 11.43 10.71 4.45
C VAL A 236 12.74 11.40 4.86
N THR A 237 12.96 12.61 4.37
CA THR A 237 14.16 13.42 4.67
C THR A 237 13.90 14.58 5.63
N GLY A 238 12.64 14.87 5.98
CA GLY A 238 12.23 15.99 6.82
C GLY A 238 10.73 15.99 7.09
N THR A 239 10.18 17.09 7.58
CA THR A 239 8.74 17.21 7.86
C THR A 239 7.92 17.57 6.61
N GLU A 240 8.56 17.92 5.51
CA GLU A 240 7.88 18.19 4.24
C GLU A 240 7.80 16.90 3.44
N ILE A 241 6.61 16.30 3.38
CA ILE A 241 6.37 15.00 2.74
C ILE A 241 5.78 15.24 1.34
N PRO A 242 6.49 14.89 0.25
CA PRO A 242 5.90 14.82 -1.07
C PRO A 242 4.85 13.71 -1.13
N VAL A 243 3.66 14.00 -1.66
CA VAL A 243 2.54 13.07 -1.79
C VAL A 243 1.94 13.21 -3.18
N ALA A 244 1.89 12.11 -3.93
CA ALA A 244 1.20 12.05 -5.20
C ALA A 244 -0.32 12.11 -4.98
N TRP A 245 -0.99 12.96 -5.75
CA TRP A 245 -2.41 13.26 -5.64
C TRP A 245 -3.09 13.18 -7.01
N PHE A 246 -2.90 12.08 -7.74
CA PHE A 246 -3.37 11.85 -9.12
C PHE A 246 -3.61 13.15 -9.96
N ALA A 247 -4.86 13.48 -10.30
CA ALA A 247 -5.24 14.64 -11.11
C ALA A 247 -4.84 16.00 -10.52
N TYR A 248 -4.55 16.04 -9.22
CA TYR A 248 -4.05 17.18 -8.48
C TYR A 248 -2.52 17.21 -8.34
N GLY A 249 -1.78 16.35 -9.04
CA GLY A 249 -0.32 16.44 -9.16
C GLY A 249 0.45 16.02 -7.90
N LEU A 250 1.62 16.60 -7.67
CA LEU A 250 2.46 16.35 -6.49
C LEU A 250 2.22 17.44 -5.45
N ARG A 251 1.85 17.05 -4.22
CA ARG A 251 1.64 17.95 -3.09
C ARG A 251 2.75 17.79 -2.05
N ILE A 252 3.24 18.88 -1.47
CA ILE A 252 4.24 18.84 -0.40
C ILE A 252 3.55 19.23 0.90
N ILE A 253 3.39 18.26 1.81
CA ILE A 253 2.63 18.40 3.05
C ILE A 253 3.60 18.49 4.24
N ASP A 254 3.59 19.62 4.95
CA ASP A 254 4.33 19.78 6.20
C ASP A 254 3.59 19.09 7.36
N ILE A 255 4.27 18.13 7.98
CA ILE A 255 3.79 17.35 9.12
C ILE A 255 4.33 17.87 10.46
N SER A 256 5.12 18.96 10.49
CA SER A 256 5.73 19.52 11.70
C SER A 256 4.71 19.84 12.82
N LYS A 257 3.47 20.12 12.43
CA LYS A 257 2.30 20.27 13.31
C LYS A 257 1.30 19.15 13.03
N PRO A 258 1.42 18.00 13.71
CA PRO A 258 0.69 16.78 13.35
C PRO A 258 -0.84 16.89 13.52
N HIS A 259 -1.34 17.88 14.26
CA HIS A 259 -2.77 18.17 14.41
C HIS A 259 -3.33 19.14 13.36
N ALA A 260 -2.48 19.70 12.50
CA ALA A 260 -2.83 20.71 11.50
C ALA A 260 -1.86 20.62 10.32
N LEU A 261 -1.94 19.51 9.59
CA LEU A 261 -1.17 19.29 8.36
C LEU A 261 -1.37 20.46 7.40
N LYS A 262 -0.31 20.87 6.69
CA LYS A 262 -0.36 22.04 5.81
C LYS A 262 0.36 21.78 4.50
N GLU A 263 -0.27 22.14 3.38
CA GLU A 263 0.44 22.22 2.10
C GLU A 263 1.42 23.40 2.11
N VAL A 264 2.67 23.15 1.73
CA VAL A 264 3.73 24.18 1.66
C VAL A 264 4.24 24.40 0.24
N ALA A 265 4.01 23.45 -0.66
CA ALA A 265 4.30 23.57 -2.08
C ALA A 265 3.50 22.54 -2.88
N TYR A 266 3.40 22.73 -4.19
CA TYR A 266 2.87 21.73 -5.12
C TYR A 266 3.57 21.84 -6.47
N TYR A 267 3.49 20.77 -7.25
CA TYR A 267 3.86 20.74 -8.66
C TYR A 267 2.74 20.08 -9.46
N MET A 268 2.30 20.76 -10.52
CA MET A 268 1.28 20.28 -11.42
C MET A 268 1.90 19.99 -12.78
N PRO A 269 1.97 18.73 -13.23
CA PRO A 269 2.43 18.44 -14.58
C PRO A 269 1.40 18.89 -15.62
N ASP A 270 1.89 19.18 -16.83
CA ASP A 270 1.03 19.37 -18.01
C ASP A 270 0.26 18.07 -18.30
N VAL A 271 -0.97 18.21 -18.78
CA VAL A 271 -1.78 17.06 -19.19
C VAL A 271 -1.17 16.45 -20.46
N PRO A 272 -0.87 15.14 -20.49
CA PRO A 272 -0.34 14.49 -21.68
C PRO A 272 -1.27 14.67 -22.89
N PRO A 273 -0.74 14.84 -24.12
CA PRO A 273 -1.56 14.94 -25.32
C PRO A 273 -2.57 13.79 -25.45
N GLY A 274 -3.86 14.13 -25.60
CA GLY A 274 -4.95 13.14 -25.75
C GLY A 274 -5.51 12.59 -24.45
N SER A 275 -5.11 13.13 -23.29
CA SER A 275 -5.71 12.83 -21.98
C SER A 275 -6.49 14.05 -21.47
N ASP A 276 -7.51 13.80 -20.67
CA ASP A 276 -8.15 14.80 -19.82
C ASP A 276 -7.60 14.67 -18.39
N ARG A 277 -7.79 15.73 -17.60
CA ARG A 277 -7.42 15.72 -16.17
C ARG A 277 -8.45 14.98 -15.33
#